data_AF-A0A914VUN0-F1
#
_entry.id   AF-A0A914VUN0-F1
#
_cell.length_a   1.000
_cell.length_b   1.000
_cell.length_c   1.000
_cell.angle_alpha   90.00
_cell.angle_beta   90.00
_cell.angle_gamma   90.00
#
_symmetry.space_group_name_H-M   'P 1'
#
loop_
_entity.id
_entity.type
_entity.pdbx_description
1 polymer ?
#
loop_
_entity_poly.entity_id
_entity_poly.type
_entity_poly.pdbx_seq_one_letter_code
_entity_poly.pdbx_strand_id
1 'polypeptide(L)'
;MKRNRISGRLPFAHSASRYLCCCLCCACHVRTGALIIGVVDALGVGGNLYRLGEMYFSAIHYPSLVGKLIFFTVLALFMWNILAILTLFAAVCMGRPRLLLPKLGLQLVTLGFLLGLGAACIVYLCSEADRTNSALISIYESVSGGVHKMTEEERAELDDILRMTIISLLVVVTVSIMIEIWFFWVMLSCYKYLRDKDHHFRATTGELQPMAALDMDATTDDCCFNRQSLQPPPPYAANIARAQMINESLNWL
;
A
#
# COMPACT_ATOMS: atom_id res chain seq x y z
N MET A 1 -17.33 52.51 -3.98
CA MET A 1 -16.63 51.46 -4.77
C MET A 1 -16.33 50.26 -3.88
N LYS A 2 -17.08 49.16 -4.02
CA LYS A 2 -16.81 47.89 -3.31
C LYS A 2 -15.64 47.19 -4.01
N ARG A 3 -14.50 47.05 -3.33
CA ARG A 3 -13.42 46.15 -3.79
C ARG A 3 -13.91 44.72 -3.63
N ASN A 4 -14.27 44.08 -4.73
CA ASN A 4 -14.36 42.62 -4.81
C ASN A 4 -12.96 42.07 -4.51
N ARG A 5 -12.71 41.66 -3.26
CA ARG A 5 -11.59 40.77 -2.96
C ARG A 5 -11.98 39.42 -3.54
N ILE A 6 -11.53 39.15 -4.75
CA ILE A 6 -11.39 37.78 -5.24
C ILE A 6 -10.44 37.12 -4.24
N SER A 7 -10.97 36.34 -3.30
CA SER A 7 -10.14 35.46 -2.47
C SER A 7 -9.58 34.42 -3.42
N GLY A 8 -8.42 34.74 -4.00
CA GLY A 8 -7.68 33.86 -4.90
C GLY A 8 -7.25 32.64 -4.13
N ARG A 9 -8.11 31.62 -4.07
CA ARG A 9 -7.74 30.32 -3.54
C ARG A 9 -6.70 29.73 -4.47
N LEU A 10 -5.50 29.55 -3.93
CA LEU A 10 -4.42 28.94 -4.67
C LEU A 10 -4.84 27.52 -5.07
N PRO A 11 -4.65 27.12 -6.34
CA PRO A 11 -4.94 25.77 -6.78
C PRO A 11 -4.04 24.78 -6.02
N PHE A 12 -4.57 23.58 -5.74
CA PHE A 12 -3.78 22.53 -5.09
C PHE A 12 -2.57 22.17 -5.96
N ALA A 13 -1.37 22.17 -5.35
CA ALA A 13 -0.12 21.93 -6.06
C ALA A 13 0.08 20.44 -6.40
N HIS A 14 -0.55 19.99 -7.49
CA HIS A 14 -0.47 18.61 -7.98
C HIS A 14 0.95 18.17 -8.38
N SER A 15 1.81 19.11 -8.76
CA SER A 15 3.18 18.87 -9.25
C SER A 15 4.26 18.99 -8.18
N ALA A 16 3.89 19.10 -6.90
CA ALA A 16 4.88 19.14 -5.83
C ALA A 16 5.73 17.85 -5.84
N SER A 17 7.06 17.99 -5.67
CA SER A 17 8.01 16.87 -5.73
C SER A 17 7.67 15.72 -4.78
N ARG A 18 6.98 16.01 -3.67
CA ARG A 18 6.49 15.02 -2.70
C ARG A 18 5.37 14.09 -3.23
N TYR A 19 4.78 14.39 -4.39
CA TYR A 19 3.72 13.60 -5.03
C TYR A 19 4.20 12.91 -6.31
N LEU A 20 5.50 12.93 -6.57
CA LEU A 20 6.14 12.15 -7.61
C LEU A 20 6.46 10.75 -7.06
N CYS A 21 6.26 9.73 -7.88
CA CYS A 21 6.66 8.36 -7.54
C CYS A 21 8.18 8.26 -7.60
N CYS A 22 8.80 7.62 -6.59
CA CYS A 22 10.23 7.27 -6.60
C CYS A 22 10.60 6.15 -7.58
N CYS A 23 9.71 5.79 -8.52
CA CYS A 23 10.05 4.83 -9.55
C CYS A 23 11.22 5.40 -10.39
N LEU A 24 12.12 4.53 -10.88
CA LEU A 24 13.31 4.88 -11.70
C LEU A 24 13.01 5.84 -12.87
N CYS A 25 11.74 6.00 -13.26
CA CYS A 25 11.25 7.02 -14.15
C CYS A 25 10.71 8.22 -13.34
N CYS A 26 11.55 9.21 -13.07
CA CYS A 26 11.30 10.40 -12.23
C CYS A 26 10.12 11.32 -12.65
N ALA A 27 9.22 10.89 -13.53
CA ALA A 27 8.13 11.69 -14.09
C ALA A 27 6.72 11.17 -13.77
N CYS A 28 6.58 9.99 -13.17
CA CYS A 28 5.26 9.40 -12.94
C CYS A 28 4.62 9.96 -11.66
N HIS A 29 3.42 10.53 -11.80
CA HIS A 29 2.59 10.92 -10.66
C HIS A 29 2.19 9.68 -9.84
N VAL A 30 2.13 9.78 -8.50
CA VAL A 30 1.81 8.65 -7.59
C VAL A 30 0.51 7.90 -7.95
N ARG A 31 -0.45 8.61 -8.56
CA ARG A 31 -1.71 8.03 -9.08
C ARG A 31 -1.46 7.01 -10.19
N THR A 32 -0.56 7.30 -11.12
CA THR A 32 -0.22 6.40 -12.23
C THR A 32 0.51 5.17 -11.69
N GLY A 33 1.42 5.36 -10.73
CA GLY A 33 2.11 4.26 -10.05
C GLY A 33 1.12 3.31 -9.36
N ALA A 34 0.16 3.84 -8.60
CA ALA A 34 -0.88 3.03 -7.95
C ALA A 34 -1.75 2.25 -8.96
N LEU A 35 -2.06 2.83 -10.12
CA LEU A 35 -2.80 2.13 -11.18
C LEU A 35 -1.99 1.00 -11.81
N ILE A 36 -0.70 1.22 -12.06
CA ILE A 36 0.19 0.18 -12.60
C ILE A 36 0.24 -1.00 -11.62
N ILE A 37 0.40 -0.73 -10.32
CA ILE A 37 0.36 -1.78 -9.28
C ILE A 37 -0.98 -2.52 -9.32
N GLY A 38 -2.10 -1.80 -9.39
CA GLY A 38 -3.42 -2.42 -9.48
C GLY A 38 -3.61 -3.32 -10.71
N VAL A 39 -3.02 -2.96 -11.86
CA VAL A 39 -3.04 -3.79 -13.07
C VAL A 39 -2.16 -5.03 -12.90
N VAL A 40 -0.95 -4.88 -12.34
CA VAL A 40 -0.06 -6.01 -12.05
C VAL A 40 -0.71 -7.00 -11.08
N ASP A 41 -1.35 -6.49 -10.02
CA ASP A 41 -2.12 -7.31 -9.07
C ASP A 41 -3.29 -8.04 -9.74
N ALA A 42 -4.03 -7.37 -10.63
CA ALA A 42 -5.15 -7.96 -11.36
C ALA A 42 -4.70 -9.11 -12.27
N LEU A 43 -3.55 -8.95 -12.95
CA LEU A 43 -2.94 -10.03 -13.74
C LEU A 43 -2.54 -11.21 -12.84
N GLY A 44 -1.96 -10.92 -11.67
CA GLY A 44 -1.62 -11.95 -10.67
C GLY A 44 -2.85 -12.72 -10.17
N VAL A 45 -3.96 -12.04 -9.90
CA VAL A 45 -5.24 -12.68 -9.54
C VAL A 45 -5.75 -13.57 -10.68
N GLY A 46 -5.65 -13.11 -11.93
CA GLY A 46 -6.00 -13.91 -13.10
C GLY A 46 -5.21 -15.22 -13.20
N GLY A 47 -3.89 -15.17 -12.97
CA GLY A 47 -3.05 -16.37 -12.92
C GLY A 47 -3.41 -17.32 -11.77
N ASN A 48 -3.71 -16.76 -10.59
CA ASN A 48 -4.09 -17.56 -9.42
C ASN A 48 -5.45 -18.25 -9.54
N LEU A 49 -6.35 -17.75 -10.40
CA LEU A 49 -7.66 -18.36 -10.63
C LEU A 49 -7.54 -19.80 -11.17
N TYR A 50 -6.59 -20.04 -12.08
CA TYR A 50 -6.33 -21.38 -12.60
C TYR A 50 -5.89 -22.35 -11.48
N ARG A 51 -4.97 -21.91 -10.62
CA ARG A 51 -4.47 -22.70 -9.47
C ARG A 51 -5.57 -22.98 -8.44
N LEU A 52 -6.45 -22.02 -8.20
CA LEU A 52 -7.60 -22.20 -7.32
C LEU A 52 -8.54 -23.29 -7.86
N GLY A 53 -8.72 -23.37 -9.18
CA GLY A 53 -9.45 -24.45 -9.84
C GLY A 53 -8.84 -25.83 -9.58
N GLU A 54 -7.51 -25.97 -9.74
CA GLU A 54 -6.81 -27.23 -9.43
C GLU A 54 -6.98 -27.64 -7.97
N MET A 55 -6.83 -26.69 -7.03
CA MET A 55 -7.02 -26.95 -5.60
C MET A 55 -8.46 -27.35 -5.26
N TYR A 56 -9.45 -26.75 -5.93
CA TYR A 56 -10.86 -27.10 -5.76
C TYR A 56 -11.13 -28.55 -6.19
N PHE A 57 -10.64 -28.94 -7.38
CA PHE A 57 -10.77 -30.32 -7.86
C PHE A 57 -10.12 -31.32 -6.90
N SER A 58 -8.91 -31.00 -6.41
CA SER A 58 -8.20 -31.82 -5.43
C SER A 58 -8.96 -31.95 -4.11
N ALA A 59 -9.55 -30.86 -3.60
CA ALA A 59 -10.28 -30.85 -2.33
C ALA A 59 -11.58 -31.67 -2.36
N ILE A 60 -12.21 -31.80 -3.54
CA ILE A 60 -13.39 -32.65 -3.74
C ILE A 60 -13.01 -34.12 -3.76
N HIS A 61 -11.94 -34.48 -4.48
CA HIS A 61 -11.56 -35.88 -4.70
C HIS A 61 -10.82 -36.49 -3.50
N TYR A 62 -10.07 -35.68 -2.75
CA TYR A 62 -9.29 -36.11 -1.58
C TYR A 62 -9.69 -35.30 -0.34
N PRO A 63 -10.81 -35.66 0.32
CA PRO A 63 -11.43 -34.83 1.35
C PRO A 63 -10.73 -34.94 2.70
N SER A 64 -9.46 -34.57 2.79
CA SER A 64 -8.80 -34.37 4.09
C SER A 64 -9.31 -33.07 4.74
N LEU A 65 -9.51 -33.07 6.05
CA LEU A 65 -9.90 -31.86 6.81
C LEU A 65 -8.89 -30.74 6.58
N VAL A 66 -7.60 -31.09 6.60
CA VAL A 66 -6.47 -30.18 6.38
C VAL A 66 -6.54 -29.56 4.98
N GLY A 67 -6.77 -30.37 3.94
CA GLY A 67 -6.90 -29.88 2.57
C GLY A 67 -8.09 -28.92 2.40
N LYS A 68 -9.23 -29.21 3.03
CA LYS A 68 -10.40 -28.31 3.02
C LYS A 68 -10.10 -26.98 3.73
N LEU A 69 -9.44 -27.02 4.89
CA LEU A 69 -9.05 -25.79 5.61
C LEU A 69 -8.10 -24.93 4.76
N ILE A 70 -7.06 -25.55 4.17
CA ILE A 70 -6.14 -24.85 3.26
C ILE A 70 -6.91 -24.22 2.10
N PHE A 71 -7.81 -24.97 1.46
CA PHE A 71 -8.63 -24.47 0.36
C PHE A 71 -9.47 -23.25 0.76
N PHE A 72 -10.20 -23.32 1.88
CA PHE A 72 -11.02 -22.19 2.35
C PHE A 72 -10.18 -20.98 2.73
N THR A 73 -9.00 -21.17 3.33
CA THR A 73 -8.07 -20.07 3.62
C THR A 73 -7.58 -19.41 2.33
N VAL A 74 -7.16 -20.20 1.33
CA VAL A 74 -6.72 -19.68 0.02
C VAL A 74 -7.87 -18.94 -0.69
N LEU A 75 -9.08 -19.50 -0.66
CA LEU A 75 -10.28 -18.86 -1.23
C LEU A 75 -10.59 -17.52 -0.54
N ALA A 76 -10.52 -17.46 0.78
CA ALA A 76 -10.76 -16.22 1.54
C ALA A 76 -9.74 -15.13 1.18
N LEU A 77 -8.45 -15.49 1.09
CA LEU A 77 -7.38 -14.58 0.65
C LEU A 77 -7.59 -14.11 -0.79
N PHE A 78 -8.01 -15.01 -1.68
CA PHE A 78 -8.32 -14.67 -3.07
C PHE A 78 -9.47 -13.64 -3.16
N MET A 79 -10.56 -13.86 -2.43
CA MET A 79 -11.69 -12.94 -2.37
C MET A 79 -11.28 -11.58 -1.76
N TRP A 80 -10.46 -11.58 -0.72
CA TRP A 80 -9.90 -10.35 -0.15
C TRP A 80 -9.08 -9.60 -1.19
N ASN A 81 -8.25 -10.30 -1.97
CA ASN A 81 -7.41 -9.66 -2.99
C ASN A 81 -8.24 -9.00 -4.09
N ILE A 82 -9.30 -9.65 -4.56
CA ILE A 82 -10.27 -9.04 -5.50
C ILE A 82 -10.86 -7.77 -4.89
N LEU A 83 -11.33 -7.82 -3.64
CA LEU A 83 -11.88 -6.65 -2.96
C LEU A 83 -10.84 -5.52 -2.81
N ALA A 84 -9.59 -5.86 -2.50
CA ALA A 84 -8.49 -4.90 -2.37
C ALA A 84 -8.18 -4.21 -3.72
N ILE A 85 -8.22 -4.94 -4.83
CA ILE A 85 -8.02 -4.39 -6.18
C ILE A 85 -9.19 -3.48 -6.57
N LEU A 86 -10.43 -3.92 -6.38
CA LEU A 86 -11.62 -3.11 -6.68
C LEU A 86 -11.63 -1.81 -5.86
N THR A 87 -11.31 -1.90 -4.57
CA THR A 87 -11.23 -0.73 -3.68
C THR A 87 -10.07 0.20 -4.04
N LEU A 88 -8.93 -0.33 -4.51
CA LEU A 88 -7.83 0.46 -5.07
C LEU A 88 -8.29 1.26 -6.30
N PHE A 89 -8.92 0.62 -7.28
CA PHE A 89 -9.42 1.32 -8.46
C PHE A 89 -10.47 2.37 -8.09
N ALA A 90 -11.41 2.03 -7.21
CA ALA A 90 -12.41 2.97 -6.70
C ALA A 90 -11.77 4.15 -5.95
N ALA A 91 -10.75 3.92 -5.13
CA ALA A 91 -10.01 4.97 -4.42
C ALA A 91 -9.36 5.96 -5.38
N VAL A 92 -8.72 5.43 -6.44
CA VAL A 92 -8.04 6.24 -7.45
C VAL A 92 -9.04 7.01 -8.31
N CYS A 93 -10.15 6.39 -8.71
CA CYS A 93 -11.18 7.03 -9.54
C CYS A 93 -11.98 8.08 -8.76
N MET A 94 -12.42 7.76 -7.54
CA MET A 94 -13.23 8.66 -6.70
C MET A 94 -12.40 9.66 -5.90
N GLY A 95 -11.07 9.49 -5.86
CA GLY A 95 -10.18 10.34 -5.08
C GLY A 95 -10.37 10.25 -3.56
N ARG A 96 -10.90 9.12 -3.06
CA ARG A 96 -11.20 8.93 -1.63
C ARG A 96 -10.09 8.10 -0.96
N PRO A 97 -9.32 8.66 -0.01
CA PRO A 97 -8.19 7.97 0.61
C PRO A 97 -8.60 6.74 1.45
N ARG A 98 -9.80 6.75 2.05
CA ARG A 98 -10.29 5.64 2.88
C ARG A 98 -10.46 4.33 2.12
N LEU A 99 -10.76 4.41 0.82
CA LEU A 99 -10.91 3.22 -0.04
C LEU A 99 -9.57 2.53 -0.32
N LEU A 100 -8.43 3.16 -0.01
CA LEU A 100 -7.10 2.56 -0.17
C LEU A 100 -6.71 1.65 1.01
N LEU A 101 -7.41 1.75 2.14
CA LEU A 101 -7.09 1.03 3.38
C LEU A 101 -7.13 -0.50 3.23
N PRO A 102 -8.12 -1.12 2.55
CA PRO A 102 -8.15 -2.58 2.40
C PRO A 102 -6.91 -3.13 1.68
N LYS A 103 -6.39 -2.43 0.66
CA LYS A 103 -5.17 -2.83 -0.05
C LYS A 103 -3.92 -2.62 0.81
N LEU A 104 -3.81 -1.51 1.53
CA LEU A 104 -2.70 -1.29 2.47
C LEU A 104 -2.66 -2.34 3.58
N GLY A 105 -3.83 -2.71 4.12
CA GLY A 105 -3.96 -3.79 5.09
C GLY A 105 -3.52 -5.15 4.52
N LEU A 106 -3.97 -5.47 3.30
CA LEU A 106 -3.54 -6.70 2.62
C LEU A 106 -2.03 -6.74 2.38
N GLN A 107 -1.42 -5.62 1.99
CA GLN A 107 0.03 -5.53 1.80
C GLN A 107 0.79 -5.76 3.11
N LEU A 108 0.32 -5.21 4.24
CA LEU A 108 0.94 -5.47 5.54
C LEU A 108 0.87 -6.94 5.95
N VAL A 109 -0.28 -7.58 5.75
CA VAL A 109 -0.44 -9.02 6.01
C VAL A 109 0.48 -9.85 5.11
N THR A 110 0.56 -9.49 3.83
CA THR A 110 1.44 -10.16 2.85
C THR A 110 2.91 -10.02 3.22
N LEU A 111 3.34 -8.81 3.60
CA LEU A 111 4.70 -8.56 4.04
C LEU A 111 5.04 -9.34 5.32
N GLY A 112 4.13 -9.36 6.30
CA GLY A 112 4.30 -10.16 7.51
C GLY A 112 4.42 -11.66 7.22
N PHE A 113 3.60 -12.17 6.30
CA PHE A 113 3.68 -13.56 5.85
C PHE A 113 5.02 -13.88 5.16
N LEU A 114 5.49 -13.02 4.25
CA LEU A 114 6.77 -13.21 3.58
C LEU A 114 7.96 -13.15 4.54
N LEU A 115 7.92 -12.24 5.52
CA LEU A 115 8.95 -12.18 6.57
C LEU A 115 8.94 -13.45 7.43
N GLY A 116 7.77 -13.94 7.81
CA GLY A 116 7.62 -15.21 8.53
C GLY A 116 8.14 -16.41 7.73
N LEU A 117 7.82 -16.47 6.44
CA LEU A 117 8.30 -17.52 5.53
C LEU A 117 9.82 -17.45 5.34
N GLY A 118 10.38 -16.25 5.17
CA GLY A 118 11.83 -16.04 5.08
C GLY A 118 12.54 -16.46 6.37
N ALA A 119 12.00 -16.09 7.53
CA ALA A 119 12.53 -16.53 8.82
C ALA A 119 12.47 -18.05 8.97
N ALA A 120 11.37 -18.69 8.58
CA ALA A 120 11.25 -20.15 8.60
C ALA A 120 12.29 -20.85 7.70
N CYS A 121 12.54 -20.31 6.51
CA CYS A 121 13.59 -20.81 5.61
C CYS A 121 14.99 -20.69 6.24
N ILE A 122 15.29 -19.54 6.86
CA ILE A 122 16.57 -19.32 7.55
C ILE A 122 16.73 -20.26 8.74
N VAL A 123 15.68 -20.39 9.57
CA VAL A 123 15.68 -21.32 10.71
C VAL A 123 15.92 -22.75 10.24
N TYR A 124 15.29 -23.17 9.13
CA TYR A 124 15.51 -24.48 8.55
C TYR A 124 16.97 -24.67 8.09
N LEU A 125 17.56 -23.69 7.39
CA LEU A 125 18.95 -23.78 6.91
C LEU A 125 19.98 -23.75 8.04
N CYS A 126 19.66 -23.08 9.15
CA CYS A 126 20.53 -23.00 10.34
C CYS A 126 20.35 -24.17 11.30
N SER A 127 19.25 -24.93 11.19
CA SER A 127 19.02 -26.13 11.99
C SER A 127 19.98 -27.24 11.59
N GLU A 128 20.36 -28.11 12.54
CA GLU A 128 20.95 -29.40 12.22
C GLU A 128 20.00 -30.15 11.28
N ALA A 129 20.40 -30.23 10.01
CA ALA A 129 19.56 -30.69 8.92
C ALA A 129 18.95 -32.07 9.20
N ASP A 130 19.69 -32.96 9.87
CA ASP A 130 19.25 -34.32 10.17
C ASP A 130 17.97 -34.39 11.01
N ARG A 131 17.77 -33.47 11.96
CA ARG A 131 16.57 -33.45 12.83
C ARG A 131 15.36 -32.82 12.16
N THR A 132 15.55 -31.77 11.38
CA THR A 132 14.47 -31.09 10.66
C THR A 132 14.03 -31.86 9.41
N ASN A 133 14.96 -32.52 8.72
CA ASN A 133 14.66 -33.34 7.54
C ASN A 133 13.88 -34.58 7.91
N SER A 134 14.26 -35.28 8.97
CA SER A 134 13.50 -36.44 9.45
C SER A 134 12.07 -36.04 9.88
N ALA A 135 11.87 -34.86 10.48
CA ALA A 135 10.55 -34.31 10.78
C ALA A 135 9.73 -33.97 9.51
N LEU A 136 10.33 -33.34 8.50
CA LEU A 136 9.64 -33.04 7.23
C LEU A 136 9.31 -34.30 6.43
N ILE A 137 10.23 -35.26 6.38
CA ILE A 137 10.02 -36.56 5.72
C ILE A 137 8.90 -37.33 6.43
N SER A 138 8.86 -37.35 7.76
CA SER A 138 7.76 -37.99 8.50
C SER A 138 6.41 -37.28 8.29
N ILE A 139 6.39 -35.95 8.15
CA ILE A 139 5.19 -35.21 7.75
C ILE A 139 4.79 -35.61 6.33
N TYR A 140 5.72 -35.67 5.39
CA TYR A 140 5.46 -36.11 4.02
C TYR A 140 4.94 -37.55 3.94
N GLU A 141 5.55 -38.48 4.68
CA GLU A 141 5.10 -39.88 4.81
C GLU A 141 3.70 -39.95 5.44
N SER A 142 3.39 -39.10 6.42
CA SER A 142 2.05 -39.02 7.02
C SER A 142 1.00 -38.47 6.06
N VAL A 143 1.37 -37.52 5.20
CA VAL A 143 0.48 -36.88 4.22
C VAL A 143 0.28 -37.77 2.99
N SER A 144 1.30 -38.53 2.59
CA SER A 144 1.25 -39.50 1.48
C SER A 144 0.66 -40.85 1.87
N GLY A 145 0.23 -41.01 3.13
CA GLY A 145 -0.44 -42.23 3.60
C GLY A 145 0.49 -43.43 3.78
N GLY A 146 1.80 -43.21 3.93
CA GLY A 146 2.78 -44.27 4.25
C GLY A 146 3.02 -45.31 3.15
N VAL A 147 2.59 -45.05 1.91
CA VAL A 147 2.60 -46.02 0.81
C VAL A 147 4.01 -46.28 0.27
N HIS A 148 4.96 -45.35 0.47
CA HIS A 148 6.35 -45.51 0.02
C HIS A 148 7.32 -45.17 1.17
N LYS A 149 7.90 -46.20 1.79
CA LYS A 149 9.07 -46.00 2.66
C LYS A 149 10.27 -45.77 1.75
N MET A 150 10.83 -44.57 1.79
CA MET A 150 12.04 -44.24 1.02
C MET A 150 13.23 -45.02 1.55
N THR A 151 14.05 -45.54 0.63
CA THR A 151 15.36 -46.13 0.93
C THR A 151 16.33 -45.06 1.44
N GLU A 152 17.41 -45.46 2.13
CA GLU A 152 18.38 -44.48 2.66
C GLU A 152 19.10 -43.68 1.56
N GLU A 153 19.32 -44.28 0.38
CA GLU A 153 19.88 -43.58 -0.79
C GLU A 153 18.91 -42.52 -1.33
N GLU A 154 17.62 -42.85 -1.48
CA GLU A 154 16.58 -41.89 -1.88
C GLU A 154 16.42 -40.74 -0.86
N ARG A 155 16.65 -41.01 0.43
CA ARG A 155 16.61 -39.98 1.49
C ARG A 155 17.78 -39.00 1.38
N ALA A 156 18.98 -39.49 1.06
CA ALA A 156 20.15 -38.64 0.88
C ALA A 156 20.00 -37.72 -0.35
N GLU A 157 19.53 -38.27 -1.48
CA GLU A 157 19.25 -37.48 -2.68
C GLU A 157 18.13 -36.46 -2.46
N LEU A 158 17.08 -36.84 -1.73
CA LEU A 158 15.99 -35.93 -1.39
C LEU A 158 16.43 -34.78 -0.47
N ASP A 159 17.37 -35.00 0.46
CA ASP A 159 17.90 -33.93 1.32
C ASP A 159 18.59 -32.84 0.47
N ASP A 160 19.46 -33.24 -0.46
CA ASP A 160 20.14 -32.28 -1.34
C ASP A 160 19.15 -31.49 -2.20
N ILE A 161 18.14 -32.16 -2.77
CA ILE A 161 17.08 -31.51 -3.56
C ILE A 161 16.27 -30.55 -2.69
N LEU A 162 15.92 -30.94 -1.46
CA LEU A 162 15.13 -30.14 -0.53
C LEU A 162 15.89 -28.88 -0.11
N ARG A 163 17.18 -29.00 0.21
CA ARG A 163 18.04 -27.87 0.54
C ARG A 163 18.16 -26.89 -0.62
N MET A 164 18.42 -27.38 -1.84
CA MET A 164 18.48 -26.53 -3.03
C MET A 164 17.15 -25.82 -3.29
N THR A 165 16.03 -26.51 -3.08
CA THR A 165 14.69 -25.94 -3.19
C THR A 165 14.46 -24.83 -2.16
N ILE A 166 14.89 -25.01 -0.92
CA ILE A 166 14.71 -24.03 0.15
C ILE A 166 15.62 -22.81 -0.04
N ILE A 167 16.85 -23.00 -0.53
CA ILE A 167 17.73 -21.88 -0.93
C ILE A 167 17.08 -21.08 -2.06
N SER A 168 16.58 -21.76 -3.09
CA SER A 168 15.86 -21.10 -4.20
C SER A 168 14.64 -20.35 -3.69
N LEU A 169 13.87 -20.95 -2.78
CA LEU A 169 12.69 -20.33 -2.18
C LEU A 169 13.07 -19.07 -1.39
N LEU A 170 14.16 -19.11 -0.61
CA LEU A 170 14.65 -17.96 0.16
C LEU A 170 15.03 -16.79 -0.75
N VAL A 171 15.67 -17.05 -1.89
CA VAL A 171 16.00 -16.02 -2.89
C VAL A 171 14.73 -15.38 -3.43
N VAL A 172 13.74 -16.19 -3.85
CA VAL A 172 12.46 -15.69 -4.36
C VAL A 172 11.74 -14.86 -3.30
N VAL A 173 11.65 -15.35 -2.07
CA VAL A 173 11.00 -14.63 -0.95
C VAL A 173 11.69 -13.30 -0.67
N THR A 174 13.02 -13.26 -0.72
CA THR A 174 13.79 -12.02 -0.50
C THR A 174 13.47 -10.98 -1.58
N VAL A 175 13.45 -11.39 -2.85
CA VAL A 175 13.06 -10.49 -3.96
C VAL A 175 11.62 -10.04 -3.81
N SER A 176 10.70 -10.93 -3.44
CA SER A 176 9.30 -10.59 -3.18
C SER A 176 9.15 -9.56 -2.05
N ILE A 177 9.92 -9.67 -0.96
CA ILE A 177 9.91 -8.69 0.13
C ILE A 177 10.33 -7.31 -0.37
N MET A 178 11.39 -7.22 -1.19
CA MET A 178 11.84 -5.95 -1.77
C MET A 178 10.76 -5.31 -2.65
N ILE A 179 10.09 -6.11 -3.48
CA ILE A 179 8.99 -5.66 -4.35
C ILE A 179 7.80 -5.19 -3.50
N GLU A 180 7.40 -5.94 -2.47
CA GLU A 180 6.27 -5.58 -1.60
C GLU A 180 6.53 -4.31 -0.79
N ILE A 181 7.75 -4.12 -0.26
CA ILE A 181 8.14 -2.87 0.41
C ILE A 181 8.01 -1.69 -0.56
N TRP A 182 8.47 -1.87 -1.80
CA TRP A 182 8.37 -0.85 -2.83
C TRP A 182 6.91 -0.53 -3.19
N PHE A 183 6.08 -1.55 -3.41
CA PHE A 183 4.64 -1.37 -3.67
C PHE A 183 3.94 -0.67 -2.50
N PHE A 184 4.24 -1.07 -1.27
CA PHE A 184 3.70 -0.45 -0.07
C PHE A 184 4.05 1.04 0.01
N TRP A 185 5.30 1.40 -0.31
CA TRP A 185 5.74 2.79 -0.33
C TRP A 185 4.95 3.65 -1.35
N VAL A 186 4.75 3.13 -2.57
CA VAL A 186 3.98 3.81 -3.62
C VAL A 186 2.53 4.01 -3.17
N MET A 187 1.92 2.96 -2.60
CA MET A 187 0.54 3.00 -2.11
C MET A 187 0.39 3.99 -0.94
N LEU A 188 1.34 4.01 -0.01
CA LEU A 188 1.35 4.96 1.11
C LEU A 188 1.48 6.41 0.63
N SER A 189 2.31 6.64 -0.40
CA SER A 189 2.48 7.95 -1.03
C SER A 189 1.19 8.41 -1.72
N CYS A 190 0.52 7.49 -2.44
CA CYS A 190 -0.79 7.76 -3.03
C CYS A 190 -1.86 8.05 -1.97
N TYR A 191 -1.85 7.33 -0.85
CA TYR A 191 -2.76 7.59 0.28
C TYR A 191 -2.56 9.00 0.85
N LYS A 192 -1.30 9.39 1.12
CA LYS A 192 -0.96 10.74 1.61
C LYS A 192 -1.43 11.81 0.63
N TYR A 193 -1.18 11.63 -0.67
CA TYR A 193 -1.64 12.54 -1.72
C TYR A 193 -3.17 12.71 -1.72
N LEU A 194 -3.93 11.60 -1.71
CA LEU A 194 -5.39 11.66 -1.70
C LEU A 194 -5.94 12.30 -0.42
N ARG A 195 -5.30 12.04 0.72
CA ARG A 195 -5.64 12.65 2.00
C ARG A 195 -5.40 14.17 1.99
N ASP A 196 -4.24 14.63 1.52
CA ASP A 196 -3.91 16.05 1.42
C ASP A 196 -4.88 16.79 0.48
N LYS A 197 -5.21 16.16 -0.65
CA LYS A 197 -6.21 16.70 -1.58
C LYS A 197 -7.60 16.83 -0.94
N ASP A 198 -8.05 15.82 -0.20
CA ASP A 198 -9.34 15.84 0.50
C ASP A 198 -9.36 16.94 1.58
N HIS A 199 -8.28 17.09 2.36
CA HIS A 199 -8.15 18.16 3.35
C HIS A 199 -8.17 19.56 2.73
N HIS A 200 -7.43 19.76 1.63
CA HIS A 200 -7.44 21.03 0.92
C HIS A 200 -8.84 21.36 0.37
N PHE A 201 -9.52 20.37 -0.22
CA PHE A 201 -10.87 20.57 -0.73
C PHE A 201 -11.83 20.96 0.40
N ARG A 202 -11.82 20.24 1.53
CA ARG A 202 -12.65 20.55 2.71
C ARG A 202 -12.32 21.89 3.35
N ALA A 203 -11.05 22.29 3.41
CA ALA A 203 -10.69 23.62 3.90
C ALA A 203 -11.29 24.72 3.01
N THR A 204 -11.25 24.52 1.69
CA THR A 204 -11.88 25.46 0.76
C THR A 204 -13.42 25.41 0.81
N THR A 205 -14.06 24.25 0.84
CA THR A 205 -15.54 24.21 0.89
C THR A 205 -16.13 24.47 2.27
N GLY A 206 -15.40 24.20 3.36
CA GLY A 206 -15.81 24.41 4.74
C GLY A 206 -15.91 25.90 5.12
N GLU A 207 -15.05 26.75 4.59
CA GLU A 207 -15.18 28.22 4.69
C GLU A 207 -16.43 28.77 3.96
N LEU A 208 -17.11 27.95 3.16
CA LEU A 208 -18.36 28.30 2.47
C LEU A 208 -19.61 27.81 3.20
N GLN A 209 -19.51 27.26 4.41
CA GLN A 209 -20.67 27.24 5.30
C GLN A 209 -20.96 28.69 5.72
N PRO A 210 -22.02 29.32 5.20
CA PRO A 210 -22.31 30.70 5.50
C PRO A 210 -22.58 30.83 6.99
N MET A 211 -22.20 31.96 7.57
CA MET A 211 -22.68 32.46 8.85
C MET A 211 -24.21 32.72 8.85
N ALA A 212 -25.02 31.87 8.19
CA ALA A 212 -26.47 31.95 8.14
C ALA A 212 -27.14 31.52 9.47
N ALA A 213 -26.41 31.58 10.58
CA ALA A 213 -26.93 31.36 11.94
C ALA A 213 -26.63 32.56 12.87
N LEU A 214 -26.31 33.73 12.31
CA LEU A 214 -26.17 34.99 13.04
C LEU A 214 -26.96 36.08 12.33
N ASP A 215 -28.28 35.95 12.31
CA ASP A 215 -29.21 37.08 12.29
C ASP A 215 -30.62 36.55 12.59
N MET A 216 -30.94 36.51 13.88
CA MET A 216 -32.25 36.86 14.45
C MET A 216 -32.21 36.53 15.96
N ASP A 217 -31.62 37.42 16.76
CA ASP A 217 -32.48 38.23 17.62
C ASP A 217 -31.74 39.49 18.10
N ALA A 218 -32.51 40.57 18.14
CA ALA A 218 -32.03 41.92 18.40
C ALA A 218 -31.87 42.19 19.90
N THR A 219 -31.20 43.31 20.18
CA THR A 219 -31.15 44.06 21.44
C THR A 219 -30.18 43.53 22.50
N THR A 220 -29.05 44.21 22.73
CA THR A 220 -28.93 45.32 23.69
C THR A 220 -27.49 45.85 23.71
N ASP A 221 -27.39 47.13 24.06
CA ASP A 221 -26.19 47.94 24.21
C ASP A 221 -25.11 47.31 25.10
N ASP A 222 -23.82 47.48 24.76
CA ASP A 222 -22.88 48.33 25.53
C ASP A 222 -21.38 48.02 25.27
N CYS A 223 -20.65 49.12 25.11
CA CYS A 223 -19.30 49.43 25.61
C CYS A 223 -18.10 48.46 25.41
N CYS A 224 -17.15 48.97 24.60
CA CYS A 224 -15.71 49.06 24.87
C CYS A 224 -14.94 47.82 25.40
N PHE A 225 -14.14 47.19 24.54
CA PHE A 225 -12.71 47.00 24.86
C PHE A 225 -11.86 46.76 23.61
N ASN A 226 -11.02 47.76 23.32
CA ASN A 226 -10.00 47.75 22.30
C ASN A 226 -8.80 46.92 22.81
N ARG A 227 -8.48 45.81 22.12
CA ARG A 227 -7.19 45.12 22.29
C ARG A 227 -6.65 44.71 20.93
N GLN A 228 -6.02 45.68 20.26
CA GLN A 228 -5.04 45.42 19.22
C GLN A 228 -3.81 44.74 19.84
N SER A 229 -3.58 43.47 19.52
CA SER A 229 -2.28 42.83 19.73
C SER A 229 -1.87 42.08 18.45
N LEU A 230 -0.93 42.73 17.75
CA LEU A 230 0.04 42.24 16.77
C LEU A 230 -0.23 40.87 16.13
N GLN A 231 -0.73 40.90 14.89
CA GLN A 231 -0.48 39.81 13.96
C GLN A 231 0.96 39.93 13.42
N PRO A 232 1.75 38.83 13.39
CA PRO A 232 3.04 38.83 12.72
C PRO A 232 2.86 39.07 11.21
N PRO A 233 3.86 39.70 10.54
CA PRO A 233 3.76 39.98 9.11
C PRO A 233 3.63 38.68 8.31
N PRO A 234 2.81 38.68 7.24
CA PRO A 234 2.64 37.50 6.40
C PRO A 234 3.97 37.13 5.72
N PRO A 235 4.30 35.82 5.59
CA PRO A 235 5.54 35.33 4.98
C PRO A 235 5.67 35.63 3.47
N TYR A 236 4.71 36.37 2.89
CA TYR A 236 4.67 36.69 1.46
C TYR A 236 5.53 37.90 1.07
N ALA A 237 5.99 38.72 2.03
CA ALA A 237 6.88 39.85 1.73
C ALA A 237 8.31 39.42 1.36
N ALA A 238 8.76 38.24 1.83
CA ALA A 238 10.13 37.75 1.57
C ALA A 238 10.32 37.18 0.16
N ASN A 239 9.25 36.66 -0.47
CA ASN A 239 9.36 36.01 -1.79
C ASN A 239 9.33 37.00 -2.97
N ILE A 240 8.78 38.20 -2.79
CA ILE A 240 8.77 39.25 -3.83
C ILE A 240 10.17 39.85 -3.99
N ALA A 241 10.91 40.05 -2.89
CA ALA A 241 12.29 40.54 -2.94
C ALA A 241 13.27 39.55 -3.62
N ARG A 242 13.02 38.24 -3.52
CA ARG A 242 13.85 37.22 -4.19
C ARG A 242 13.58 37.11 -5.69
N ALA A 243 12.35 37.39 -6.12
CA ALA A 243 11.99 37.40 -7.54
C ALA A 243 12.55 38.62 -8.29
N GLN A 244 12.70 39.78 -7.62
CA GLN A 244 13.32 40.96 -8.24
C GLN A 244 14.84 40.78 -8.46
N MET A 245 15.56 40.11 -7.56
CA MET A 245 17.00 39.88 -7.75
C MET A 245 17.35 38.93 -8.91
N ILE A 246 16.45 38.00 -9.28
CA ILE A 246 16.68 37.11 -10.43
C ILE A 246 16.43 37.83 -11.76
N ASN A 247 15.55 38.83 -11.77
CA ASN A 247 15.24 39.56 -13.00
C ASN A 247 16.32 40.59 -13.38
N GLU A 248 17.11 41.08 -12.42
CA GLU A 248 18.23 42.00 -12.71
C GLU A 248 19.49 41.28 -13.21
N SER A 249 19.71 40.00 -12.86
CA SER A 249 20.87 39.23 -13.33
C SER A 249 20.73 38.70 -14.77
N LEU A 250 19.51 38.74 -15.34
CA LEU A 250 19.21 38.33 -16.72
C LEU A 250 19.32 39.49 -17.73
N ASN A 251 19.49 40.73 -17.29
CA ASN A 251 19.63 41.90 -18.17
C ASN A 251 21.10 42.22 -18.55
N TRP A 252 22.06 41.39 -18.14
CA TRP A 252 23.49 41.55 -18.46
C TRP A 252 24.06 40.40 -19.32
N LEU A 253 23.20 39.56 -19.90
CA LEU A 253 23.51 38.54 -20.92
C LEU A 253 22.71 38.85 -22.18
#